data_AF-A0A7W3U2F4-F1
#
_entry.id   AF-A0A7W3U2F4-F1
#
_cell.length_a   1.000
_cell.length_b   1.000
_cell.length_c   1.000
_cell.angle_alpha   90.00
_cell.angle_beta   90.00
_cell.angle_gamma   90.00
#
_symmetry.space_group_name_H-M   'P 1'
#
loop_
_entity.id
_entity.type
_entity.pdbx_description
1 polymer ?
#
loop_
_entity_poly.entity_id
_entity_poly.type
_entity_poly.pdbx_seq_one_letter_code
_entity_poly.pdbx_strand_id
1 'polypeptide(L)'
;MSQLPKSEEAWLRELNDQYADALAFGSPEEQQRLISQGFPMPEEWIAAKSMSTMELEALANTGNSKAKMFYVDRVSDEIGSIRQSGQGLDTSSSEDMALLSRVAAANTMVLQLMKSTRSPFAAYLDGRINTAMTQYGPPESMASAILLAGDLGDVRASDLRARYFHAHPDMNAAEITQSYEGRKRLVLRQGQPPSP
;
A
#
# COMPACT_ATOMS: atom_id res chain seq x y z
N MET A 1 10.27 -6.43 -27.10
CA MET A 1 10.33 -6.21 -25.64
C MET A 1 11.31 -7.21 -25.07
N SER A 2 12.39 -6.75 -24.45
CA SER A 2 13.33 -7.63 -23.74
C SER A 2 12.58 -8.28 -22.58
N GLN A 3 12.56 -9.61 -22.53
CA GLN A 3 12.02 -10.36 -21.39
C GLN A 3 12.79 -9.94 -20.13
N LEU A 4 12.06 -9.68 -19.04
CA LEU A 4 12.67 -9.42 -17.74
C LEU A 4 13.43 -10.69 -17.30
N PRO A 5 14.55 -10.56 -16.57
CA PRO A 5 15.15 -11.70 -15.88
C PRO A 5 14.11 -12.45 -15.03
N LYS A 6 14.13 -13.79 -15.05
CA LYS A 6 13.16 -14.63 -14.31
C LYS A 6 13.05 -14.30 -12.82
N SER A 7 14.14 -13.86 -12.20
CA SER A 7 14.17 -13.43 -10.79
C SER A 7 13.39 -12.14 -10.54
N GLU A 8 13.34 -11.24 -11.53
CA GLU A 8 12.54 -10.02 -11.45
C GLU A 8 11.07 -10.34 -11.67
N GLU A 9 10.74 -11.25 -12.60
CA GLU A 9 9.36 -11.72 -12.80
C GLU A 9 8.78 -12.39 -11.55
N ALA A 10 9.56 -13.24 -10.89
CA ALA A 10 9.15 -13.90 -9.64
C ALA A 10 8.91 -12.87 -8.52
N TRP A 11 9.85 -11.94 -8.35
CA TRP A 11 9.72 -10.89 -7.34
C TRP A 11 8.53 -9.96 -7.59
N LEU A 12 8.28 -9.56 -8.85
CA LEU A 12 7.12 -8.73 -9.20
C LEU A 12 5.79 -9.47 -8.95
N ARG A 13 5.76 -10.80 -9.12
CA ARG A 13 4.58 -11.60 -8.78
C ARG A 13 4.31 -11.61 -7.29
N GLU A 14 5.34 -11.89 -6.48
CA GLU A 14 5.23 -11.85 -5.02
C GLU A 14 4.80 -10.47 -4.53
N LEU A 15 5.35 -9.40 -5.11
CA LEU A 15 4.94 -8.03 -4.83
C LEU A 15 3.46 -7.82 -5.15
N ASN A 16 3.00 -8.26 -6.32
CA ASN A 16 1.60 -8.13 -6.72
C ASN A 16 0.64 -8.90 -5.81
N ASP A 17 1.05 -10.06 -5.29
CA ASP A 17 0.27 -10.83 -4.31
C ASP A 17 0.07 -10.03 -3.00
N GLN A 18 1.11 -9.32 -2.54
CA GLN A 18 1.02 -8.44 -1.36
C GLN A 18 0.05 -7.26 -1.56
N TYR A 19 -0.25 -6.90 -2.82
CA TYR A 19 -1.18 -5.85 -3.19
C TYR A 19 -2.50 -6.40 -3.75
N ALA A 20 -2.86 -7.66 -3.43
CA ALA A 20 -4.13 -8.26 -3.82
C ALA A 20 -4.40 -8.18 -5.34
N ASP A 21 -3.37 -8.41 -6.16
CA ASP A 21 -3.38 -8.30 -7.63
C ASP A 21 -3.52 -6.88 -8.21
N ALA A 22 -3.44 -5.83 -7.41
CA ALA A 22 -3.70 -4.48 -7.88
C ALA A 22 -2.64 -3.92 -8.84
N LEU A 23 -1.42 -4.49 -8.89
CA LEU A 23 -0.33 -4.03 -9.75
C LEU A 23 -0.36 -4.64 -11.16
N ALA A 24 -1.08 -5.74 -11.35
CA ALA A 24 -1.22 -6.38 -12.65
C ALA A 24 -2.12 -5.56 -13.61
N PHE A 25 -1.89 -5.68 -14.92
CA PHE A 25 -2.75 -5.12 -15.96
C PHE A 25 -2.80 -6.06 -17.17
N GLY A 26 -3.95 -6.13 -17.84
CA GLY A 26 -4.19 -7.06 -18.94
C GLY A 26 -3.99 -6.45 -20.34
N SER A 27 -3.81 -5.14 -20.45
CA SER A 27 -3.71 -4.44 -21.74
C SER A 27 -2.88 -3.15 -21.66
N PRO A 28 -2.34 -2.66 -22.79
CA PRO A 28 -1.68 -1.35 -22.84
C PRO A 28 -2.59 -0.20 -22.41
N GLU A 29 -3.88 -0.25 -22.74
CA GLU A 29 -4.86 0.76 -22.36
C GLU A 29 -5.08 0.79 -20.83
N GLU A 30 -5.10 -0.39 -20.21
CA GLU A 30 -5.15 -0.50 -18.76
C GLU A 30 -3.87 0.02 -18.12
N GLN A 31 -2.70 -0.35 -18.65
CA GLN A 31 -1.41 0.17 -18.17
C GLN A 31 -1.39 1.70 -18.17
N GLN A 32 -1.81 2.34 -19.27
CA GLN A 32 -1.87 3.80 -19.36
C GLN A 32 -2.84 4.42 -18.34
N ARG A 33 -4.00 3.77 -18.09
CA ARG A 33 -4.90 4.21 -17.01
C ARG A 33 -4.22 4.14 -15.65
N LEU A 34 -3.55 3.04 -15.32
CA LEU A 34 -2.86 2.88 -14.04
C LEU A 34 -1.77 3.92 -13.85
N ILE A 35 -0.98 4.20 -14.89
CA ILE A 35 0.01 5.29 -14.89
C ILE A 35 -0.68 6.63 -14.58
N SER A 36 -1.78 6.95 -15.27
CA SER A 36 -2.52 8.20 -15.04
C SER A 36 -3.14 8.29 -13.64
N GLN A 37 -3.40 7.14 -13.02
CA GLN A 37 -3.89 7.01 -11.65
C GLN A 37 -2.76 6.95 -10.61
N GLY A 38 -1.50 7.06 -11.03
CA GLY A 38 -0.33 7.13 -10.16
C GLY A 38 0.26 5.79 -9.73
N PHE A 39 -0.22 4.66 -10.25
CA PHE A 39 0.32 3.33 -9.93
C PHE A 39 1.78 3.21 -10.38
N PRO A 40 2.69 2.70 -9.53
CA PRO A 40 4.04 2.40 -9.95
C PRO A 40 4.09 1.24 -10.94
N MET A 41 4.84 1.43 -12.04
CA MET A 41 5.05 0.43 -13.07
C MET A 41 6.16 -0.54 -12.69
N PRO A 42 6.20 -1.76 -13.29
CA PRO A 42 7.18 -2.78 -12.97
C PRO A 42 8.64 -2.30 -12.99
N GLU A 43 9.01 -1.49 -13.97
CA GLU A 43 10.34 -0.91 -14.10
C GLU A 43 10.67 0.06 -12.96
N GLU A 44 9.68 0.81 -12.45
CA GLU A 44 9.87 1.72 -11.33
C GLU A 44 10.09 0.93 -10.03
N TRP A 45 9.38 -0.18 -9.85
CA TRP A 45 9.58 -1.12 -8.75
C TRP A 45 10.97 -1.75 -8.76
N ILE A 46 11.42 -2.22 -9.94
CA ILE A 46 12.77 -2.79 -10.10
C ILE A 46 13.84 -1.75 -9.78
N ALA A 47 13.68 -0.51 -10.26
CA ALA A 47 14.60 0.57 -9.94
C ALA A 47 14.62 0.86 -8.42
N ALA A 48 13.45 0.99 -7.80
CA ALA A 48 13.33 1.26 -6.36
C ALA A 48 13.88 0.12 -5.48
N LYS A 49 13.77 -1.13 -5.93
CA LYS A 49 14.36 -2.31 -5.26
C LYS A 49 15.87 -2.16 -5.07
N SER A 50 16.56 -1.55 -6.03
CA SER A 50 18.02 -1.34 -5.96
C SER A 50 18.44 -0.20 -5.02
N MET A 51 17.49 0.62 -4.56
CA MET A 51 17.74 1.74 -3.67
C MET A 51 17.71 1.32 -2.21
N SER A 52 18.60 1.90 -1.40
CA SER A 52 18.56 1.78 0.05
C SER A 52 17.33 2.47 0.64
N THR A 53 16.92 2.03 1.83
CA THR A 53 15.79 2.67 2.54
C THR A 53 16.05 4.16 2.79
N MET A 54 17.29 4.55 3.09
CA MET A 54 17.69 5.95 3.29
C MET A 54 17.58 6.78 2.02
N GLU A 55 17.94 6.24 0.86
CA GLU A 55 17.81 6.95 -0.42
C GLU A 55 16.33 7.16 -0.79
N LEU A 56 15.49 6.14 -0.59
CA LEU A 56 14.05 6.24 -0.79
C LEU A 56 13.43 7.29 0.14
N GLU A 57 13.84 7.31 1.42
CA GLU A 57 13.40 8.31 2.39
C GLU A 57 13.82 9.73 2.00
N ALA A 58 15.08 9.91 1.60
CA ALA A 58 15.60 11.21 1.16
C ALA A 58 14.79 11.73 -0.03
N LEU A 59 14.55 10.89 -1.05
CA LEU A 59 13.72 11.27 -2.19
C LEU A 59 12.27 11.54 -1.80
N ALA A 60 11.69 10.71 -0.92
CA ALA A 60 10.33 10.90 -0.42
C ALA A 60 10.17 12.27 0.27
N ASN A 61 11.19 12.68 1.04
CA ASN A 61 11.24 13.97 1.73
C ASN A 61 11.37 15.18 0.80
N THR A 62 11.86 14.99 -0.43
CA THR A 62 11.83 16.05 -1.46
C THR A 62 10.44 16.28 -2.07
N GLY A 63 9.44 15.45 -1.71
CA GLY A 63 8.08 15.52 -2.26
C GLY A 63 7.84 14.58 -3.44
N ASN A 64 8.80 13.74 -3.83
CA ASN A 64 8.60 12.74 -4.87
C ASN A 64 7.56 11.70 -4.43
N SER A 65 6.41 11.67 -5.11
CA SER A 65 5.28 10.82 -4.73
C SER A 65 5.57 9.33 -4.91
N LYS A 66 6.31 8.94 -5.95
CA LYS A 66 6.71 7.54 -6.17
C LYS A 66 7.71 7.07 -5.12
N ALA A 67 8.68 7.92 -4.77
CA ALA A 67 9.61 7.61 -3.69
C ALA A 67 8.90 7.43 -2.35
N LYS A 68 7.87 8.23 -2.04
CA LYS A 68 7.00 7.98 -0.87
C LYS A 68 6.33 6.61 -0.93
N MET A 69 5.78 6.22 -2.09
CA MET A 69 5.16 4.90 -2.27
C MET A 69 6.15 3.76 -2.01
N PHE A 70 7.35 3.83 -2.59
CA PHE A 70 8.40 2.82 -2.42
C PHE A 70 8.99 2.78 -1.00
N TYR A 71 9.13 3.94 -0.35
CA TYR A 71 9.57 4.00 1.04
C TYR A 71 8.54 3.34 1.97
N VAL A 72 7.24 3.63 1.78
CA VAL A 72 6.17 3.00 2.56
C VAL A 72 6.16 1.48 2.38
N ASP A 73 6.30 1.01 1.15
CA ASP A 73 6.40 -0.42 0.83
C ASP A 73 7.58 -1.06 1.57
N ARG A 74 8.78 -0.45 1.47
CA ARG A 74 9.98 -0.92 2.16
C ARG A 74 9.80 -1.01 3.68
N VAL A 75 9.21 0.02 4.29
CA VAL A 75 8.93 0.02 5.74
C VAL A 75 7.90 -1.05 6.11
N SER A 76 6.93 -1.32 5.23
CA SER A 76 5.94 -2.39 5.41
C SER A 76 6.57 -3.78 5.36
N ASP A 77 7.56 -4.00 4.50
CA ASP A 77 8.33 -5.25 4.48
C ASP A 77 9.17 -5.42 5.76
N GLU A 78 9.87 -4.37 6.19
CA GLU A 78 10.70 -4.39 7.40
C GLU A 78 9.87 -4.73 8.65
N ILE A 79 8.74 -4.06 8.88
CA ILE A 79 7.88 -4.36 10.03
C ILE A 79 7.17 -5.71 9.87
N GLY A 80 6.73 -6.05 8.66
CA GLY A 80 6.04 -7.31 8.37
C GLY A 80 6.92 -8.52 8.68
N SER A 81 8.20 -8.47 8.33
CA SER A 81 9.16 -9.55 8.63
C SER A 81 9.31 -9.80 10.13
N ILE A 82 9.34 -8.74 10.95
CA ILE A 82 9.41 -8.84 12.41
C ILE A 82 8.10 -9.42 12.97
N ARG A 83 6.95 -8.94 12.50
CA ARG A 83 5.64 -9.44 12.96
C ARG A 83 5.41 -10.91 12.60
N GLN A 84 5.87 -11.34 11.42
CA GLN A 84 5.75 -12.72 10.95
C GLN A 84 6.67 -13.69 11.71
N SER A 85 7.83 -13.23 12.18
CA SER A 85 8.72 -14.06 13.01
C SER A 85 8.18 -14.30 14.43
N GLY A 86 7.04 -13.68 14.78
CA GLY A 86 6.45 -13.73 16.11
C GLY A 86 7.20 -12.86 17.13
N GLN A 87 8.19 -12.09 16.67
CA GLN A 87 8.92 -11.15 17.52
C GLN A 87 8.07 -9.91 17.77
N GLY A 88 8.00 -9.50 19.04
CA GLY A 88 7.54 -8.18 19.41
C GLY A 88 8.60 -7.14 19.08
N LEU A 89 8.18 -5.87 19.04
CA LEU A 89 9.12 -4.75 19.06
C LEU A 89 9.40 -4.38 20.51
N ASP A 90 10.68 -4.21 20.85
CA ASP A 90 11.15 -3.73 22.14
C ASP A 90 11.38 -2.21 22.08
N THR A 91 10.51 -1.44 22.73
CA THR A 91 10.63 0.03 22.76
C THR A 91 11.85 0.55 23.52
N SER A 92 12.60 -0.31 24.21
CA SER A 92 13.89 0.03 24.81
C SER A 92 15.07 -0.16 23.84
N SER A 93 14.87 -0.91 22.74
CA SER A 93 15.83 -1.05 21.65
C SER A 93 15.82 0.20 20.77
N SER A 94 17.01 0.79 20.54
CA SER A 94 17.15 1.92 19.64
C SER A 94 16.78 1.59 18.19
N GLU A 95 17.00 0.34 17.77
CA GLU A 95 16.69 -0.13 16.43
C GLU A 95 15.17 -0.24 16.22
N ASP A 96 14.47 -0.86 17.17
CA ASP A 96 13.01 -1.01 17.10
C ASP A 96 12.32 0.34 17.22
N MET A 97 12.82 1.25 18.05
CA MET A 97 12.32 2.63 18.13
C MET A 97 12.54 3.41 16.83
N ALA A 98 13.67 3.20 16.15
CA ALA A 98 13.92 3.80 14.84
C ALA A 98 12.96 3.24 13.79
N LEU A 99 12.69 1.94 13.80
CA LEU A 99 11.68 1.33 12.91
C LEU A 99 10.27 1.86 13.21
N LEU A 100 9.85 1.94 14.48
CA LEU A 100 8.57 2.52 14.87
C LEU A 100 8.41 3.97 14.37
N SER A 101 9.48 4.75 14.45
CA SER A 101 9.51 6.13 13.93
C SER A 101 9.32 6.16 12.41
N ARG A 102 9.97 5.25 11.67
CA ARG A 102 9.80 5.11 10.22
C ARG A 102 8.39 4.63 9.85
N VAL A 103 7.79 3.72 10.62
CA VAL A 103 6.40 3.28 10.45
C VAL A 103 5.42 4.46 10.64
N ALA A 104 5.64 5.30 11.66
CA ALA A 104 4.83 6.50 11.86
C ALA A 104 4.97 7.52 10.71
N ALA A 105 6.21 7.71 10.22
CA ALA A 105 6.48 8.56 9.06
C ALA A 105 5.81 8.01 7.79
N ALA A 106 5.93 6.71 7.53
CA ALA A 106 5.31 6.03 6.40
C ALA A 106 3.78 6.16 6.42
N ASN A 107 3.11 5.92 7.55
CA ASN A 107 1.67 6.15 7.70
C ASN A 107 1.27 7.61 7.38
N THR A 108 2.07 8.58 7.85
CA THR A 108 1.85 9.99 7.52
C THR A 108 1.99 10.25 6.02
N MET A 109 3.00 9.66 5.36
CA MET A 109 3.21 9.79 3.92
C MET A 109 2.05 9.17 3.12
N VAL A 110 1.50 8.04 3.54
CA VAL A 110 0.33 7.41 2.91
C VAL A 110 -0.89 8.32 2.96
N LEU A 111 -1.20 8.88 4.14
CA LEU A 111 -2.29 9.84 4.28
C LEU A 111 -2.08 11.08 3.40
N GLN A 112 -0.85 11.59 3.32
CA GLN A 112 -0.53 12.69 2.42
C GLN A 112 -0.74 12.31 0.96
N LEU A 113 -0.26 11.14 0.52
CA LEU A 113 -0.42 10.64 -0.84
C LEU A 113 -1.89 10.54 -1.23
N MET A 114 -2.72 9.95 -0.38
CA MET A 114 -4.17 9.84 -0.62
C MET A 114 -4.83 11.22 -0.76
N LYS A 115 -4.42 12.21 0.05
CA LYS A 115 -4.98 13.57 0.02
C LYS A 115 -4.48 14.41 -1.16
N SER A 116 -3.20 14.35 -1.49
CA SER A 116 -2.58 15.23 -2.49
C SER A 116 -2.71 14.71 -3.91
N THR A 117 -2.62 13.39 -4.10
CA THR A 117 -2.62 12.78 -5.44
C THR A 117 -3.97 12.20 -5.83
N ARG A 118 -4.80 11.85 -4.82
CA ARG A 118 -6.00 11.02 -4.98
C ARG A 118 -5.74 9.70 -5.73
N SER A 119 -4.50 9.23 -5.75
CA SER A 119 -4.13 7.97 -6.38
C SER A 119 -4.84 6.80 -5.67
N PRO A 120 -5.58 5.94 -6.39
CA PRO A 120 -6.10 4.70 -5.81
C PRO A 120 -5.00 3.81 -5.23
N PHE A 121 -3.78 3.87 -5.80
CA PHE A 121 -2.65 3.10 -5.30
C PHE A 121 -2.29 3.41 -3.84
N ALA A 122 -2.48 4.68 -3.43
CA ALA A 122 -2.23 5.09 -2.06
C ALA A 122 -3.16 4.40 -1.03
N ALA A 123 -4.38 3.99 -1.44
CA ALA A 123 -5.25 3.20 -0.57
C ALA A 123 -4.70 1.77 -0.38
N TYR A 124 -4.20 1.12 -1.44
CA TYR A 124 -3.59 -0.21 -1.31
C TYR A 124 -2.33 -0.18 -0.44
N LEU A 125 -1.51 0.89 -0.53
CA LEU A 125 -0.38 1.11 0.38
C LEU A 125 -0.82 1.23 1.84
N ASP A 126 -1.92 1.95 2.09
CA ASP A 126 -2.52 2.03 3.43
C ASP A 126 -2.94 0.65 3.94
N GLY A 127 -3.58 -0.16 3.09
CA GLY A 127 -3.90 -1.55 3.39
C GLY A 127 -2.65 -2.38 3.72
N ARG A 128 -1.60 -2.25 2.90
CA ARG A 128 -0.34 -3.01 3.04
C ARG A 128 0.36 -2.70 4.36
N ILE A 129 0.55 -1.43 4.72
CA ILE A 129 1.25 -1.07 5.96
C ILE A 129 0.45 -1.46 7.21
N ASN A 130 -0.89 -1.30 7.19
CA ASN A 130 -1.73 -1.72 8.32
C ASN A 130 -1.77 -3.25 8.49
N THR A 131 -1.79 -3.98 7.39
CA THR A 131 -1.63 -5.44 7.41
C THR A 131 -0.26 -5.81 7.96
N ALA A 132 0.81 -5.13 7.56
CA ALA A 132 2.17 -5.41 8.05
C ALA A 132 2.36 -5.14 9.56
N MET A 133 1.65 -4.16 10.11
CA MET A 133 1.75 -3.79 11.53
C MET A 133 1.05 -4.78 12.48
N THR A 134 0.12 -5.58 11.96
CA THR A 134 -0.69 -6.51 12.74
C THR A 134 -0.06 -7.90 12.76
N GLN A 135 -0.15 -8.58 13.90
CA GLN A 135 0.44 -9.92 14.04
C GLN A 135 -0.22 -10.88 13.06
N TYR A 136 0.59 -11.64 12.31
CA TYR A 136 0.16 -12.55 11.23
C TYR A 136 -0.54 -11.89 10.02
N GLY A 137 -0.66 -10.56 9.97
CA GLY A 137 -1.20 -9.83 8.83
C GLY A 137 -2.64 -10.20 8.44
N PRO A 138 -3.63 -10.04 9.35
CA PRO A 138 -5.04 -10.24 9.03
C PRO A 138 -5.48 -9.49 7.75
N PRO A 139 -6.26 -10.14 6.88
CA PRO A 139 -6.58 -9.64 5.53
C PRO A 139 -7.57 -8.46 5.51
N GLU A 140 -8.25 -8.13 6.61
CA GLU A 140 -9.30 -7.12 6.70
C GLU A 140 -8.81 -5.70 6.35
N SER A 141 -7.57 -5.37 6.69
CA SER A 141 -6.97 -4.08 6.37
C SER A 141 -6.82 -3.88 4.86
N MET A 142 -6.38 -4.92 4.14
CA MET A 142 -6.32 -4.88 2.68
C MET A 142 -7.71 -4.92 2.05
N ALA A 143 -8.65 -5.72 2.58
CA ALA A 143 -10.03 -5.77 2.09
C ALA A 143 -10.71 -4.39 2.12
N SER A 144 -10.53 -3.65 3.20
CA SER A 144 -11.05 -2.29 3.36
C SER A 144 -10.30 -1.26 2.50
N ALA A 145 -9.01 -1.46 2.23
CA ALA A 145 -8.24 -0.67 1.27
C ALA A 145 -8.72 -0.85 -0.18
N ILE A 146 -9.05 -2.08 -0.59
CA ILE A 146 -9.62 -2.35 -1.93
C ILE A 146 -10.93 -1.54 -2.13
N LEU A 147 -11.80 -1.49 -1.12
CA LEU A 147 -13.02 -0.69 -1.17
C LEU A 147 -12.72 0.81 -1.37
N LEU A 148 -11.75 1.33 -0.62
CA LEU A 148 -11.34 2.74 -0.72
C LEU A 148 -10.69 3.06 -2.07
N ALA A 149 -9.90 2.14 -2.65
CA ALA A 149 -9.32 2.31 -3.97
C ALA A 149 -10.41 2.46 -5.05
N GLY A 150 -11.52 1.73 -4.93
CA GLY A 150 -12.70 1.89 -5.78
C GLY A 150 -13.30 3.30 -5.68
N ASP A 151 -13.48 3.80 -4.46
CA ASP A 151 -13.95 5.18 -4.20
C ASP A 151 -12.98 6.26 -4.72
N LEU A 152 -11.69 5.94 -4.83
CA LEU A 152 -10.66 6.81 -5.42
C LEU A 152 -10.56 6.68 -6.95
N GLY A 153 -11.27 5.73 -7.56
CA GLY A 153 -11.41 5.60 -9.01
C GLY A 153 -10.73 4.39 -9.65
N ASP A 154 -10.20 3.43 -8.88
CA ASP A 154 -9.78 2.14 -9.46
C ASP A 154 -11.02 1.33 -9.84
N VAL A 155 -11.38 1.37 -11.11
CA VAL A 155 -12.56 0.66 -11.65
C VAL A 155 -12.47 -0.86 -11.50
N ARG A 156 -11.28 -1.41 -11.25
CA ARG A 156 -11.03 -2.85 -11.09
C ARG A 156 -11.25 -3.30 -9.65
N ALA A 157 -11.39 -2.37 -8.71
CA ALA A 157 -11.54 -2.66 -7.29
C ALA A 157 -12.70 -3.62 -6.99
N SER A 158 -13.79 -3.59 -7.76
CA SER A 158 -14.91 -4.53 -7.60
C SER A 158 -14.49 -5.98 -7.85
N ASP A 159 -13.73 -6.22 -8.93
CA ASP A 159 -13.28 -7.57 -9.31
C ASP A 159 -12.14 -8.05 -8.41
N LEU A 160 -11.21 -7.14 -8.06
CA LEU A 160 -10.16 -7.39 -7.07
C LEU A 160 -10.79 -7.79 -5.72
N ARG A 161 -11.82 -7.06 -5.27
CA ARG A 161 -12.57 -7.38 -4.06
C ARG A 161 -13.20 -8.77 -4.14
N ALA A 162 -13.88 -9.09 -5.23
CA ALA A 162 -14.54 -10.39 -5.37
C ALA A 162 -13.54 -11.55 -5.25
N ARG A 163 -12.38 -11.44 -5.91
CA ARG A 163 -11.29 -12.44 -5.81
C ARG A 163 -10.70 -12.49 -4.40
N TYR A 164 -10.40 -11.34 -3.81
CA TYR A 164 -9.81 -11.26 -2.48
C TYR A 164 -10.72 -11.83 -1.40
N PHE A 165 -12.03 -11.54 -1.46
CA PHE A 165 -13.02 -12.07 -0.52
C PHE A 165 -13.23 -13.58 -0.69
N HIS A 166 -13.15 -14.08 -1.92
CA HIS A 166 -13.20 -15.52 -2.17
C HIS A 166 -11.98 -16.24 -1.57
N ALA A 167 -10.79 -15.64 -1.66
CA ALA A 167 -9.56 -16.19 -1.08
C ALA A 167 -9.51 -16.12 0.46
N HIS A 168 -10.31 -15.25 1.09
CA HIS A 168 -10.34 -15.03 2.54
C HIS A 168 -11.77 -15.10 3.09
N PRO A 169 -12.42 -16.27 3.09
CA PRO A 169 -13.85 -16.40 3.43
C PRO A 169 -14.17 -16.07 4.90
N ASP A 170 -13.18 -16.17 5.80
CA ASP A 170 -13.37 -16.04 7.25
C ASP A 170 -13.19 -14.60 7.78
N MET A 171 -13.08 -13.62 6.88
CA MET A 171 -12.87 -12.21 7.25
C MET A 171 -14.02 -11.61 8.08
N ASN A 172 -13.66 -10.75 9.03
CA ASN A 172 -14.64 -10.01 9.81
C ASN A 172 -15.23 -8.81 9.03
N ALA A 173 -16.45 -8.99 8.50
CA ALA A 173 -17.14 -7.95 7.75
C ALA A 173 -17.37 -6.63 8.50
N ALA A 174 -17.56 -6.69 9.83
CA ALA A 174 -17.77 -5.49 10.65
C ALA A 174 -16.47 -4.68 10.76
N GLU A 175 -15.33 -5.35 10.94
CA GLU A 175 -14.01 -4.73 10.98
C GLU A 175 -13.65 -4.09 9.63
N ILE A 176 -13.89 -4.80 8.52
CA ILE A 176 -13.70 -4.28 7.16
C ILE A 176 -14.48 -2.97 6.99
N THR A 177 -15.76 -2.98 7.37
CA THR A 177 -16.64 -1.82 7.22
C THR A 177 -16.20 -0.66 8.12
N GLN A 178 -15.89 -0.92 9.39
CA GLN A 178 -15.41 0.09 10.32
C GLN A 178 -14.13 0.76 9.81
N SER A 179 -13.18 -0.04 9.34
CA SER A 179 -11.88 0.43 8.86
C SER A 179 -12.02 1.21 7.55
N TYR A 180 -12.84 0.73 6.61
CA TYR A 180 -13.17 1.45 5.38
C TYR A 180 -13.82 2.82 5.66
N GLU A 181 -14.86 2.86 6.50
CA GLU A 181 -15.55 4.12 6.85
C GLU A 181 -14.63 5.10 7.59
N GLY A 182 -13.73 4.61 8.44
CA GLY A 182 -12.70 5.40 9.09
C GLY A 182 -11.81 6.12 8.07
N ARG A 183 -11.23 5.37 7.13
CA ARG A 183 -10.35 5.92 6.08
C ARG A 183 -11.09 6.84 5.14
N LYS A 184 -12.31 6.47 4.72
CA LYS A 184 -13.17 7.29 3.86
C LYS A 184 -13.40 8.68 4.47
N ARG A 185 -13.66 8.77 5.77
CA ARG A 185 -13.80 10.07 6.47
C ARG A 185 -12.52 10.91 6.43
N LEU A 186 -11.36 10.28 6.63
CA LEU A 186 -10.06 10.96 6.64
C LEU A 186 -9.67 11.52 5.26
N VAL A 187 -10.03 10.82 4.19
CA VAL A 187 -9.60 11.12 2.82
C VAL A 187 -10.63 11.92 2.03
N LEU A 188 -11.93 11.58 2.14
CA LEU A 188 -12.97 12.12 1.25
C LEU A 188 -13.87 13.19 1.88
N ARG A 189 -13.95 13.33 3.21
CA ARG A 189 -14.89 14.29 3.86
C ARG A 189 -14.32 15.69 4.12
N GLN A 190 -13.04 15.97 3.88
CA GLN A 190 -12.48 17.33 4.08
C GLN A 190 -12.85 18.34 2.96
N GLY A 191 -13.84 18.03 2.11
CA GLY A 191 -14.36 18.91 1.05
C GLY A 191 -15.71 19.59 1.36
N GLN A 192 -16.32 19.36 2.52
CA GLN A 192 -17.53 20.09 2.93
C GLN A 192 -17.18 21.11 4.02
N PRO A 193 -17.42 22.42 3.81
CA PRO A 193 -17.39 23.37 4.90
C PRO A 193 -18.43 22.97 5.97
N PRO A 194 -18.23 23.32 7.25
CA PRO A 194 -19.26 23.11 8.25
C PRO A 194 -20.56 23.75 7.75
N SER A 195 -21.65 22.97 7.76
CA SER A 195 -22.97 23.51 7.43
C SER A 195 -23.36 24.55 8.49
N PRO A 196 -24.01 25.65 8.09
CA PRO A 196 -24.35 26.77 8.97
C PRO A 196 -25.29 26.36 10.11
#